data_AF-A0A0W0U9R3-F1
#
_entry.id   AF-A0A0W0U9R3-F1
#
_cell.length_a   1.000
_cell.length_b   1.000
_cell.length_c   1.000
_cell.angle_alpha   90.00
_cell.angle_beta   90.00
_cell.angle_gamma   90.00
#
_symmetry.space_group_name_H-M   'P 1'
#
loop_
_entity.id
_entity.type
_entity.pdbx_description
1 polymer ?
#
loop_
_entity_poly.entity_id
_entity_poly.type
_entity_poly.pdbx_seq_one_letter_code
_entity_poly.pdbx_strand_id
1 'polypeptide(L)' 'MSSKESTIKSFTQRVYIHALVRELHISSDVIAKILDVPCQMIDEAYAGKIVLDNDLSFKLFKLIAIYANQSRIV' A
#
# COMPACT_ATOMS: atom_id res chain seq x y z
N MET A 1 5.46 21.20 -1.89
CA MET A 1 4.23 20.39 -2.05
C MET A 1 3.08 21.10 -1.37
N SER A 2 1.95 21.22 -2.05
CA SER A 2 0.75 21.78 -1.46
C SER A 2 0.18 20.82 -0.41
N SER A 3 -0.38 21.33 0.69
CA SER A 3 -1.04 20.53 1.74
C SER A 3 -2.11 19.57 1.18
N LYS A 4 -2.78 19.98 0.09
CA LYS A 4 -3.76 19.15 -0.62
C LYS A 4 -3.15 17.91 -1.29
N GLU A 5 -1.96 18.04 -1.90
CA GLU A 5 -1.29 16.91 -2.57
C GLU A 5 -0.87 15.84 -1.58
N SER A 6 -0.34 16.26 -0.42
CA SER A 6 0.04 15.34 0.65
C SER A 6 -1.15 14.57 1.22
N THR A 7 -2.30 15.26 1.37
CA THR A 7 -3.54 14.64 1.85
C THR A 7 -4.06 13.59 0.88
N ILE A 8 -4.12 13.91 -0.41
CA ILE A 8 -4.57 12.97 -1.45
C ILE A 8 -3.63 11.76 -1.51
N LYS A 9 -2.32 11.99 -1.49
CA LYS A 9 -1.33 10.91 -1.53
C LYS A 9 -1.47 9.96 -0.33
N SER A 10 -1.61 10.49 0.88
CA SER A 10 -1.88 9.68 2.07
C SER A 10 -3.17 8.86 1.94
N PHE A 11 -4.26 9.47 1.47
CA PHE A 11 -5.51 8.76 1.24
C PHE A 11 -5.34 7.61 0.24
N THR A 12 -4.71 7.86 -0.91
CA THR A 12 -4.46 6.84 -1.94
C THR A 12 -3.63 5.67 -1.40
N GLN A 13 -2.56 5.94 -0.64
CA GLN A 13 -1.75 4.88 -0.02
C GLN A 13 -2.56 4.02 0.95
N ARG A 14 -3.42 4.63 1.77
CA ARG A 14 -4.30 3.88 2.68
C ARG A 14 -5.28 2.98 1.92
N VAL A 15 -5.86 3.47 0.82
CA VAL A 15 -6.74 2.66 -0.04
C VAL A 15 -5.97 1.46 -0.60
N TYR A 16 -4.73 1.67 -1.04
CA TYR A 16 -3.90 0.58 -1.57
C TYR A 16 -3.57 -0.47 -0.51
N ILE A 17 -3.12 -0.05 0.67
CA ILE A 17 -2.80 -0.98 1.76
C ILE A 17 -4.08 -1.71 2.21
N HIS A 18 -5.22 -1.00 2.29
CA HIS A 18 -6.50 -1.62 2.61
C HIS A 18 -6.88 -2.73 1.62
N ALA A 19 -6.76 -2.47 0.31
CA ALA A 19 -7.05 -3.47 -0.72
C ALA A 19 -6.14 -4.70 -0.59
N LEU A 20 -4.84 -4.50 -0.38
CA LEU A 20 -3.89 -5.60 -0.18
C LEU A 20 -4.26 -6.45 1.06
N VAL A 21 -4.58 -5.80 2.18
CA VAL A 21 -4.85 -6.50 3.45
C VAL A 21 -6.22 -7.15 3.49
N ARG A 22 -7.26 -6.48 3.00
CA ARG A 22 -8.66 -6.90 3.20
C ARG A 22 -9.22 -7.67 2.03
N GLU A 23 -8.92 -7.25 0.80
CA GLU A 23 -9.46 -7.88 -0.41
C GLU A 23 -8.54 -8.99 -0.92
N LEU A 24 -7.23 -8.81 -0.82
CA LEU A 24 -6.23 -9.78 -1.30
C LEU A 24 -5.62 -10.63 -0.19
N HIS A 25 -6.00 -10.38 1.06
CA HIS A 25 -5.53 -11.11 2.24
C HIS A 25 -3.99 -11.16 2.39
N ILE A 26 -3.29 -10.14 1.91
CA ILE A 26 -1.84 -9.98 2.05
C ILE A 26 -1.57 -9.15 3.32
N SER A 27 -0.99 -9.77 4.34
CA SER A 27 -0.71 -9.14 5.62
C SER A 27 0.36 -8.03 5.53
N SER A 28 0.32 -7.07 6.47
CA SER A 28 1.29 -5.97 6.54
C SER A 28 2.75 -6.44 6.56
N ASP A 29 3.05 -7.57 7.23
CA ASP A 29 4.42 -8.10 7.31
C ASP A 29 4.91 -8.62 5.95
N VAL A 30 4.02 -9.21 5.14
CA VAL A 30 4.33 -9.68 3.78
C VAL A 30 4.52 -8.49 2.86
N ILE A 31 3.64 -7.48 2.93
CA ILE A 31 3.81 -6.22 2.18
C ILE A 31 5.16 -5.59 2.50
N ALA A 32 5.50 -5.49 3.79
CA ALA A 32 6.75 -4.90 4.26
C ALA A 32 7.99 -5.66 3.75
N LYS A 33 7.96 -7.00 3.80
CA LYS A 33 9.02 -7.84 3.23
C LYS A 33 9.21 -7.64 1.74
N ILE A 34 8.12 -7.55 0.97
CA ILE A 34 8.20 -7.34 -0.49
C ILE A 34 8.74 -5.95 -0.82
N LEU A 35 8.42 -4.95 0.00
CA LEU A 35 8.85 -3.57 -0.19
C LEU A 35 10.24 -3.28 0.39
N ASP A 36 10.84 -4.24 1.11
CA ASP A 36 12.10 -4.11 1.84
C ASP A 36 12.08 -2.94 2.84
N VAL A 37 11.03 -2.89 3.67
CA VAL A 37 10.83 -1.86 4.70
C VAL A 37 10.41 -2.49 6.04
N PRO A 38 10.56 -1.76 7.16
CA PRO A 38 10.02 -2.21 8.44
C PRO A 38 8.49 -2.34 8.40
N CYS A 39 7.94 -3.40 9.02
CA CYS A 39 6.49 -3.60 9.11
C CYS A 39 5.75 -2.40 9.71
N GLN A 40 6.33 -1.78 10.74
CA GLN A 40 5.79 -0.58 11.38
C GLN A 40 5.54 0.56 10.38
N MET A 41 6.36 0.68 9.32
CA MET A 41 6.19 1.70 8.29
C MET A 41 4.89 1.49 7.50
N ILE A 42 4.52 0.24 7.22
CA ILE A 42 3.26 -0.11 6.53
C ILE A 42 2.07 0.18 7.45
N ASP A 43 2.17 -0.19 8.73
CA ASP A 43 1.10 0.03 9.70
C ASP A 43 0.86 1.53 9.97
N GLU A 44 1.93 2.33 10.05
CA GLU A 44 1.83 3.78 10.20
C GLU A 44 1.29 4.47 8.95
N ALA A 45 1.67 4.00 7.75
CA ALA A 45 1.12 4.50 6.49
C ALA A 45 -0.37 4.16 6.38
N TYR A 46 -0.76 2.95 6.79
CA TYR A 46 -2.16 2.52 6.79
C TYR A 46 -3.00 3.32 7.80
N ALA A 47 -2.44 3.62 8.96
CA ALA A 47 -3.05 4.51 9.95
C ALA A 47 -3.09 5.99 9.50
N GLY A 48 -2.43 6.35 8.40
CA GLY A 48 -2.34 7.72 7.90
C GLY A 48 -1.41 8.63 8.72
N LYS A 49 -0.52 8.04 9.52
CA LYS A 49 0.46 8.77 10.35
C LYS A 49 1.67 9.23 9.55
N ILE A 50 2.04 8.46 8.52
CA ILE A 50 3.12 8.79 7.60
C ILE A 50 2.65 8.71 6.16
N VAL A 51 3.43 9.29 5.26
CA VAL A 51 3.24 9.18 3.81
C VAL A 51 4.48 8.54 3.22
N LEU A 52 4.31 7.41 2.54
CA LEU A 52 5.41 6.72 1.88
C LEU A 52 5.94 7.58 0.71
N ASP A 53 7.20 7.41 0.34
CA ASP A 53 7.75 8.06 -0.85
C ASP A 53 7.08 7.56 -2.14
N ASN A 54 7.43 8.17 -3.27
CA ASN A 54 6.81 7.85 -4.56
C ASN A 54 7.16 6.43 -5.05
N ASP A 55 8.34 5.92 -4.73
CA ASP A 55 8.77 4.57 -5.15
C ASP A 55 7.95 3.50 -4.43
N LEU A 56 7.83 3.61 -3.10
CA LEU A 56 7.00 2.73 -2.28
C LEU A 56 5.52 2.82 -2.67
N SER A 57 5.03 4.03 -2.95
CA SER A 57 3.65 4.23 -3.44
C SER A 57 3.40 3.48 -4.74
N PHE A 58 4.36 3.52 -5.67
CA PHE A 58 4.24 2.86 -6.96
C PHE A 58 4.35 1.33 -6.84
N LYS A 59 5.21 0.83 -5.93
CA LYS A 59 5.30 -0.59 -5.62
C LYS A 59 4.00 -1.13 -4.99
N LEU A 60 3.35 -0.39 -4.08
CA LEU A 60 2.02 -0.76 -3.56
C LEU A 60 0.98 -0.92 -4.69
N PHE A 61 0.93 0.03 -5.62
CA PHE A 61 0.05 -0.05 -6.78
C PHE A 61 0.33 -1.30 -7.64
N LYS A 62 1.61 -1.62 -7.88
CA LYS A 62 2.00 -2.83 -8.62
C LYS A 62 1.55 -4.10 -7.93
N LEU A 63 1.65 -4.19 -6.60
CA LEU A 63 1.19 -5.36 -5.86
C LEU A 63 -0.31 -5.60 -6.08
N ILE A 64 -1.11 -4.54 -6.02
CA ILE A 64 -2.55 -4.63 -6.31
C ILE A 64 -2.77 -5.13 -7.74
N ALA A 65 -2.07 -4.55 -8.72
CA ALA A 65 -2.22 -4.95 -10.12
C ALA A 65 -1.86 -6.42 -10.39
N ILE A 66 -0.83 -6.95 -9.71
CA ILE A 66 -0.39 -8.34 -9.84
C ILE A 66 -1.38 -9.30 -9.20
N TYR A 67 -1.82 -9.00 -7.97
CA TYR A 67 -2.57 -9.95 -7.14
C TYR A 67 -4.09 -9.82 -7.26
N ALA A 68 -4.63 -8.68 -7.74
CA ALA A 68 -6.08 -8.50 -7.92
C ALA A 68 -6.68 -9.32 -9.08
N ASN A 69 -5.85 -9.88 -9.97
CA ASN A 69 -6.29 -10.60 -11.17
C ASN A 69 -6.21 -12.13 -11.03
N GLN A 70 -6.17 -12.68 -9.82
CA GLN A 70 -6.14 -14.14 -9.63
C GLN A 70 -7.51 -14.80 -9.85
N SER A 71 -8.61 -14.03 -9.88
CA SER A 71 -9.97 -14.53 -10.16
C SER A 71 -10.24 -14.91 -11.62
N ARG A 72 -9.24 -14.80 -12.53
CA ARG A 72 -9.37 -15.12 -13.97
C ARG A 72 -8.55 -16.33 -14.43
N ILE A 73 -7.79 -16.96 -13.54
CA ILE A 73 -7.04 -18.19 -13.83
C ILE A 73 -7.73 -19.33 -13.08
N VAL A 74 -8.96 -19.64 -13.48
CA VAL A 74 -9.69 -20.86 -13.12
C VAL A 74 -10.31 -21.42 -14.39
#